data_AF-A0A5D3DUD7-F1
#
_entry.id   AF-A0A5D3DUD7-F1
#
_cell.length_a   1.000
_cell.length_b   1.000
_cell.length_c   1.000
_cell.angle_alpha   90.00
_cell.angle_beta   90.00
_cell.angle_gamma   90.00
#
_symmetry.space_group_name_H-M   'P 1'
#
loop_
_entity.id
_entity.type
_entity.pdbx_description
1 polymer ?
#
loop_
_entity_poly.entity_id
_entity_poly.type
_entity_poly.pdbx_seq_one_letter_code
_entity_poly.pdbx_strand_id
1 'polypeptide(L)'
;MSKEAFLLLACIQSCWGTWGLNMYVDILRGSRAKKILNAQFDMLPLHGLGREYSSNWWKALASQLIFNGYLTENIRDVYRTIRSSTFTQSFTSAT
;
A
#
# COMPACT_ATOMS: atom_id res chain seq x y z
N MET A 1 0.19 -10.31 13.54
CA MET A 1 0.31 -9.50 12.31
C MET A 1 1.67 -9.76 11.71
N SER A 2 1.75 -10.31 10.51
CA SER A 2 3.04 -10.64 9.88
C SER A 2 3.81 -9.37 9.51
N LYS A 3 5.14 -9.36 9.70
CA LYS A 3 6.01 -8.21 9.46
C LYS A 3 5.83 -7.61 8.06
N GLU A 4 5.55 -8.46 7.07
CA GLU A 4 5.39 -8.11 5.67
C GLU A 4 4.08 -7.36 5.41
N ALA A 5 3.02 -7.72 6.11
CA ALA A 5 1.75 -7.00 6.04
C ALA A 5 1.92 -5.57 6.58
N PHE A 6 2.64 -5.41 7.70
CA PHE A 6 2.96 -4.10 8.25
C PHE A 6 3.80 -3.26 7.28
N LEU A 7 4.81 -3.85 6.64
CA LEU A 7 5.62 -3.18 5.63
C LEU A 7 4.77 -2.68 4.46
N LEU A 8 3.87 -3.52 3.94
CA LEU A 8 3.00 -3.14 2.83
C LEU A 8 2.05 -2.00 3.21
N LEU A 9 1.40 -2.09 4.37
CA LEU A 9 0.52 -1.05 4.89
C LEU A 9 1.28 0.26 5.15
N ALA A 10 2.46 0.20 5.76
CA ALA A 10 3.30 1.37 6.01
C ALA A 10 3.76 2.03 4.70
N CYS A 11 4.11 1.25 3.68
CA CYS A 11 4.45 1.75 2.35
C CYS A 11 3.26 2.47 1.70
N ILE A 12 2.07 1.88 1.75
CA ILE A 12 0.86 2.48 1.18
C ILE A 12 0.52 3.79 1.91
N GLN A 13 0.60 3.81 3.24
CA GLN A 13 0.33 4.98 4.05
C GLN A 13 1.35 6.11 3.84
N SER A 14 2.63 5.76 3.68
CA SER A 14 3.70 6.74 3.45
C SER A 14 3.64 7.33 2.04
N CYS A 15 3.08 6.57 1.10
CA CYS A 15 2.87 6.98 -0.26
C CYS A 15 1.55 7.76 -0.37
N TRP A 16 1.62 9.09 -0.25
CA TRP A 16 0.48 10.02 -0.31
C TRP A 16 -0.16 10.15 -1.71
N GLY A 17 -0.23 9.07 -2.46
CA GLY A 17 -0.80 9.06 -3.80
C GLY A 17 -1.49 7.75 -4.10
N THR A 18 -2.32 7.78 -5.13
CA THR A 18 -2.81 6.53 -5.66
C THR A 18 -1.81 5.92 -6.62
N TRP A 19 -1.29 4.75 -6.23
CA TRP A 19 -0.52 3.91 -7.10
C TRP A 19 -1.14 2.53 -7.19
N GLY A 20 -0.91 1.84 -8.31
CA GLY A 20 -1.29 0.44 -8.43
C GLY A 20 -0.41 -0.43 -7.54
N LEU A 21 -0.90 -1.63 -7.19
CA LEU A 21 -0.21 -2.57 -6.31
C LEU A 21 1.26 -2.80 -6.70
N ASN A 22 1.52 -2.89 -8.00
CA ASN A 22 2.84 -3.16 -8.54
C ASN A 22 3.89 -2.11 -8.12
N MET A 23 3.49 -0.86 -7.93
CA MET A 23 4.40 0.21 -7.48
C MET A 23 4.88 -0.04 -6.05
N TYR A 24 3.98 -0.41 -5.14
CA TYR A 24 4.35 -0.72 -3.76
C TYR A 24 5.24 -1.97 -3.68
N VAL A 25 4.95 -2.98 -4.51
CA VAL A 25 5.79 -4.17 -4.63
C VAL A 25 7.20 -3.82 -5.14
N ASP A 26 7.29 -2.97 -6.16
CA ASP A 26 8.58 -2.48 -6.67
C ASP A 26 9.37 -1.71 -5.60
N ILE A 27 8.72 -0.86 -4.80
CA ILE A 27 9.37 -0.12 -3.69
C ILE A 27 9.90 -1.09 -2.63
N LEU A 28 9.08 -2.05 -2.19
CA LEU A 28 9.48 -3.05 -1.18
C LEU A 28 10.60 -3.97 -1.69
N ARG A 29 10.60 -4.33 -2.97
CA ARG A 29 11.70 -5.06 -3.61
C ARG A 29 12.94 -4.19 -3.84
N GLY A 30 12.87 -2.90 -3.58
CA GLY A 30 13.98 -1.97 -3.74
C GLY A 30 14.29 -1.63 -5.20
N SER A 31 13.26 -1.68 -6.05
CA SER A 31 13.32 -1.24 -7.43
C SER A 31 13.57 0.28 -7.50
N ARG A 32 14.43 0.69 -8.43
CA ARG A 32 14.77 2.10 -8.69
C ARG A 32 14.17 2.57 -10.02
N ALA A 33 12.90 2.19 -10.25
CA ALA A 33 12.18 2.67 -11.43
C ALA A 33 12.15 4.21 -11.45
N LYS A 34 12.21 4.82 -12.63
CA LYS A 34 12.21 6.29 -12.78
C LYS A 34 11.05 6.96 -12.03
N LYS A 35 9.87 6.32 -11.98
CA LYS A 35 8.71 6.81 -11.21
C LYS A 35 8.95 6.84 -9.69
N ILE A 36 9.68 5.86 -9.14
CA ILE A 36 10.04 5.75 -7.72
C ILE A 36 11.05 6.83 -7.36
N LEU A 37 12.08 6.99 -8.20
CA LEU A 37 13.10 8.03 -8.03
C LEU A 37 12.51 9.44 -8.14
N ASN A 38 11.62 9.67 -9.11
CA ASN A 38 10.95 10.96 -9.29
C ASN A 38 10.02 11.32 -8.12
N ALA A 39 9.48 10.32 -7.44
CA ALA A 39 8.67 10.51 -6.23
C ALA A 39 9.48 10.45 -4.93
N GLN A 40 10.82 10.41 -5.01
CA GLN A 40 11.75 10.29 -3.88
C GLN A 40 11.46 9.10 -2.95
N PHE A 41 10.85 8.03 -3.45
CA PHE A 41 10.56 6.84 -2.65
C PHE A 41 11.80 5.97 -2.37
N ASP A 42 12.95 6.31 -2.96
CA ASP A 42 14.27 5.72 -2.70
C ASP A 42 14.79 6.06 -1.28
N MET A 43 14.33 7.18 -0.70
CA MET A 43 14.73 7.59 0.66
C MET A 43 13.91 6.95 1.77
N LEU A 44 12.87 6.17 1.46
CA LEU A 44 12.08 5.53 2.52
C LEU A 44 12.86 4.37 3.15
N PRO A 45 12.83 4.24 4.49
CA PRO A 45 13.46 3.12 5.19
C PRO A 45 12.83 1.76 4.85
N LEU A 46 11.67 1.79 4.18
CA LEU A 46 10.92 0.62 3.73
C LEU A 46 11.42 0.07 2.38
N HIS A 47 12.25 0.84 1.66
CA HIS A 47 12.77 0.48 0.35
C HIS A 47 13.73 -0.72 0.46
N GLY A 48 13.46 -1.79 -0.27
CA GLY A 48 14.31 -2.98 -0.29
C GLY A 48 14.14 -3.96 0.88
N LEU A 49 13.27 -3.70 1.85
CA LEU A 49 12.99 -4.62 2.97
C LEU A 49 12.27 -5.91 2.54
N GLY A 50 11.71 -5.94 1.33
CA GLY A 50 10.93 -7.04 0.76
C GLY A 50 11.63 -7.80 -0.37
N ARG A 51 12.95 -7.64 -0.52
CA ARG A 51 13.76 -8.27 -1.59
C ARG A 51 13.73 -9.80 -1.61
N GLU A 52 13.53 -10.40 -0.44
CA GLU A 52 13.44 -11.86 -0.25
C GLU A 52 12.21 -12.48 -0.93
N TYR A 53 11.15 -11.68 -1.16
CA TYR A 53 9.88 -12.16 -1.68
C TYR A 53 9.67 -11.76 -3.15
N SER A 54 9.15 -12.71 -3.93
CA SER A 54 8.79 -12.48 -5.33
C SER A 54 7.59 -11.55 -5.47
N SER A 55 7.47 -10.88 -6.62
CA SER A 55 6.30 -10.02 -6.90
C SER A 55 4.96 -10.74 -6.75
N ASN A 56 4.89 -12.01 -7.14
CA ASN A 56 3.67 -12.81 -7.03
C ASN A 56 3.30 -13.08 -5.56
N TRP A 57 4.29 -13.24 -4.69
CA TRP A 57 4.08 -13.43 -3.26
C TRP A 57 3.48 -12.17 -2.63
N TRP A 58 4.03 -10.99 -2.97
CA TRP A 58 3.47 -9.71 -2.52
C TRP A 58 2.05 -9.47 -3.04
N LYS A 59 1.76 -9.87 -4.29
CA LYS A 59 0.40 -9.82 -4.85
C LYS A 59 -0.56 -10.71 -4.07
N ALA A 60 -0.16 -11.94 -3.74
CA ALA A 60 -0.97 -12.86 -2.94
C ALA A 60 -1.24 -12.29 -1.54
N LEU A 61 -0.20 -11.76 -0.87
CA LEU A 61 -0.34 -11.13 0.44
C LEU A 61 -1.31 -9.93 0.40
N ALA A 62 -1.19 -9.09 -0.62
CA ALA A 62 -2.10 -7.97 -0.81
C ALA A 62 -3.54 -8.42 -1.01
N SER A 63 -3.79 -9.45 -1.84
CA SER A 63 -5.12 -10.02 -2.02
C SER A 63 -5.70 -10.54 -0.69
N GLN A 64 -4.88 -11.17 0.15
CA GLN A 64 -5.32 -11.58 1.49
C GLN A 64 -5.66 -10.40 2.41
N LEU A 65 -4.89 -9.31 2.36
CA LEU A 65 -5.15 -8.10 3.14
C LEU A 65 -6.43 -7.38 2.71
N ILE A 66 -6.70 -7.37 1.40
CA ILE A 66 -7.94 -6.83 0.82
C ILE A 66 -9.14 -7.66 1.27
N PHE A 67 -9.03 -8.99 1.18
CA PHE A 67 -10.09 -9.90 1.60
C PHE A 67 -10.43 -9.73 3.09
N ASN A 68 -9.43 -9.49 3.93
CA ASN A 68 -9.61 -9.20 5.35
C ASN A 68 -10.07 -7.76 5.65
N GLY A 69 -10.25 -6.90 4.64
CA GLY A 69 -10.73 -5.52 4.82
C GLY A 69 -9.68 -4.54 5.36
N TYR A 70 -8.41 -4.93 5.45
CA TYR A 70 -7.32 -4.02 5.85
C TYR A 70 -6.92 -3.05 4.73
N LEU A 71 -7.21 -3.40 3.48
CA LEU A 71 -6.92 -2.59 2.29
C LEU A 71 -8.17 -2.49 1.42
N THR A 72 -8.70 -1.28 1.25
CA THR A 72 -9.80 -1.02 0.31
C THR A 72 -9.24 -0.70 -1.05
N GLU A 73 -9.09 -1.71 -1.90
CA GLU A 73 -8.53 -1.55 -3.24
C GLU A 73 -9.63 -1.08 -4.23
N ASN A 74 -9.73 0.22 -4.49
CA ASN A 74 -10.77 0.84 -5.33
C ASN A 74 -10.64 0.41 -6.81
N ILE A 75 -11.24 -0.74 -7.17
CA ILE A 75 -11.31 -1.27 -8.55
C ILE A 75 -12.06 -0.27 -9.41
N ARG A 76 -11.33 0.66 -10.00
CA ARG A 76 -11.72 1.26 -11.27
C ARG A 76 -10.99 0.46 -12.32
N ASP A 77 -11.76 -0.39 -12.99
CA ASP A 77 -11.37 -1.00 -14.26
C ASP A 77 -10.57 0.04 -15.07
N VAL A 78 -9.31 -0.32 -15.35
CA VAL A 78 -8.24 0.43 -16.03
C VAL A 78 -7.23 1.23 -15.18
N TYR A 79 -7.53 1.87 -14.05
CA TYR A 79 -6.47 2.41 -13.17
C TYR A 79 -7.03 2.70 -11.77
N ARG A 80 -6.62 1.86 -10.81
CA ARG A 80 -7.14 1.81 -9.44
C ARG A 80 -6.79 3.09 -8.68
N THR A 81 -7.79 3.92 -8.32
CA THR A 81 -7.63 5.23 -7.62
C THR A 81 -8.25 5.25 -6.22
N ILE A 82 -7.46 5.42 -5.15
CA ILE A 82 -7.88 5.35 -3.73
C ILE A 82 -7.98 6.78 -3.20
N ARG A 83 -9.19 7.21 -2.85
CA ARG A 83 -9.45 8.47 -2.14
C ARG A 83 -9.98 8.12 -0.75
N SER A 84 -9.39 8.69 0.30
CA SER A 84 -9.91 8.57 1.67
C SER A 84 -11.16 9.43 1.80
N SER A 85 -12.33 8.82 1.95
CA SER A 85 -13.51 9.53 2.42
C SER A 85 -13.42 9.71 3.92
N THR A 86 -13.36 10.97 4.31
CA THR A 86 -13.43 11.53 5.66
C THR A 86 -14.56 10.86 6.44
N PHE A 87 -14.22 10.10 7.49
CA PHE A 87 -15.19 9.63 8.48
C PHE A 87 -15.46 10.77 9.47
N THR A 88 -16.44 11.60 9.17
CA THR A 88 -16.97 12.60 10.11
C THR A 88 -18.18 12.01 10.84
N GLN A 89 -17.99 11.79 12.15
CA GLN A 89 -18.91 11.95 13.32
C GLN A 89 -20.41 11.67 13.12
N SER A 90 -21.14 11.03 14.04
CA SER A 90 -21.20 11.29 15.48
C SER A 90 -22.05 10.20 16.18
N PHE A 91 -21.61 9.70 17.34
CA PHE A 91 -22.50 9.04 18.31
C PHE A 91 -22.53 9.92 19.56
N THR A 92 -23.46 10.88 19.58
CA THR A 92 -23.93 11.51 20.82
C THR A 92 -25.16 10.75 21.29
N SER A 93 -25.11 10.21 22.51
CA SER A 93 -26.06 10.60 23.56
C SER A 93 -25.68 9.93 24.88
N ALA A 94 -25.46 10.81 25.86
CA ALA A 94 -25.22 10.54 27.27
C ALA A 94 -26.46 9.97 27.96
N THR A 95 -26.23 9.23 29.05
CA THR A 95 -27.20 8.87 30.09
C THR A 95 -27.58 10.09 30.93
#